data_AF-A0A937VS93-F1
#
_entry.id   AF-A0A937VS93-F1
#
_cell.length_a   1.000
_cell.length_b   1.000
_cell.length_c   1.000
_cell.angle_alpha   90.00
_cell.angle_beta   90.00
_cell.angle_gamma   90.00
#
_symmetry.space_group_name_H-M   'P 1'
#
loop_
_entity.id
_entity.type
_entity.pdbx_description
1 polymer ?
#
loop_
_entity_poly.entity_id
_entity_poly.type
_entity_poly.pdbx_seq_one_letter_code
_entity_poly.pdbx_strand_id
1 'polypeptide(L)'
;MEVVKKTKKEIKKYQLAVIKQMLKLATTGFGLVAALAWNELIRSFIDEFIKTKISVGSGILSLAIYAIVVTLLAVFITLQLSRMAEKLNPERKEEKEEE
;
A
#
# COMPACT_ATOMS: atom_id res chain seq x y z
N MET A 1 13.72 32.85 31.09
CA MET A 1 12.62 32.38 30.21
C MET A 1 13.08 31.43 29.09
N GLU A 2 14.33 31.48 28.64
CA GLU A 2 14.83 30.66 27.52
C GLU A 2 14.93 29.16 27.84
N VAL A 3 15.33 28.80 29.06
CA VAL A 3 15.44 27.39 29.50
C VAL A 3 14.09 26.67 29.38
N VAL A 4 13.00 27.33 29.80
CA VAL A 4 11.63 26.79 29.71
C VAL A 4 11.19 26.59 28.24
N LYS A 5 11.54 27.51 27.34
CA LYS A 5 11.24 27.37 25.90
C LYS A 5 12.02 26.21 25.28
N LYS A 6 13.29 26.04 25.62
CA LYS A 6 14.13 24.93 25.15
C LYS A 6 13.56 23.58 25.60
N THR A 7 13.21 23.45 26.90
CA THR A 7 12.59 22.22 27.43
C THR A 7 11.27 21.87 26.76
N LYS A 8 10.38 22.85 26.51
CA LYS A 8 9.12 22.60 25.77
C LYS A 8 9.35 22.11 24.34
N LYS A 9 10.38 22.63 23.66
CA LYS A 9 10.73 22.23 22.29
C LYS A 9 11.27 20.80 22.23
N GLU A 10 12.12 20.43 23.18
CA GLU A 10 12.63 19.05 23.32
C GLU A 10 11.49 18.07 23.61
N ILE A 11 10.59 18.37 24.56
CA ILE A 11 9.42 17.52 24.86
C ILE A 11 8.57 17.28 23.61
N LYS A 12 8.26 18.33 22.86
CA LYS A 12 7.50 18.20 21.60
C LYS A 12 8.24 17.33 20.57
N LYS A 13 9.56 17.43 20.49
CA LYS A 13 10.38 16.59 19.60
C LYS A 13 10.30 15.11 20.00
N TYR A 14 10.37 14.79 21.29
CA TYR A 14 10.20 13.42 21.78
C TYR A 14 8.79 12.89 21.52
N GLN A 15 7.75 13.67 21.81
CA GLN A 15 6.36 13.29 21.51
C GLN A 15 6.15 13.02 20.03
N LEU A 16 6.69 13.89 19.16
CA LEU A 16 6.64 13.70 17.72
C LEU A 16 7.36 12.41 17.29
N ALA A 17 8.52 12.11 17.89
CA ALA A 17 9.27 10.88 17.59
C ALA A 17 8.46 9.63 17.99
N VAL A 18 7.83 9.63 19.17
CA VAL A 18 6.97 8.53 19.64
C VAL A 18 5.77 8.34 18.71
N ILE A 19 5.07 9.41 18.35
CA ILE A 19 3.91 9.34 17.43
C ILE A 19 4.34 8.81 16.06
N LYS A 20 5.48 9.27 15.52
CA LYS A 20 6.03 8.74 14.26
C LYS A 20 6.34 7.24 14.35
N GLN A 21 6.90 6.78 15.47
CA GLN A 21 7.18 5.37 15.70
C GLN A 21 5.90 4.54 15.76
N MET A 22 4.89 5.04 16.48
CA MET A 22 3.57 4.41 16.58
C MET A 22 2.86 4.34 15.23
N LEU A 23 2.88 5.42 14.46
CA LEU A 23 2.34 5.46 13.10
C LEU A 23 3.05 4.45 12.20
N LYS A 24 4.38 4.37 12.25
CA LYS A 24 5.13 3.36 11.49
C LYS A 24 4.69 1.94 11.87
N LEU A 25 4.63 1.64 13.16
CA LEU A 25 4.25 0.32 13.65
C LEU A 25 2.80 -0.04 13.25
N ALA A 26 1.86 0.90 13.42
CA ALA A 26 0.47 0.73 13.05
C ALA A 26 0.32 0.52 11.53
N THR A 27 0.92 1.39 10.71
CA THR A 27 0.85 1.27 9.24
C THR A 27 1.49 -0.02 8.74
N THR A 28 2.61 -0.46 9.33
CA THR A 28 3.21 -1.76 8.99
C THR A 28 2.30 -2.93 9.38
N GLY A 29 1.75 -2.92 10.60
CA GLY A 29 0.82 -3.95 11.07
C GLY A 29 -0.44 -4.03 10.20
N PHE A 30 -1.08 -2.89 9.92
CA PHE A 30 -2.24 -2.83 9.03
C PHE A 30 -1.89 -3.18 7.58
N GLY A 31 -0.70 -2.83 7.10
CA GLY A 31 -0.22 -3.26 5.78
C GLY A 31 -0.15 -4.78 5.65
N LEU A 32 0.33 -5.48 6.69
CA LEU A 32 0.34 -6.94 6.73
C LEU A 32 -1.08 -7.53 6.73
N VAL A 33 -1.96 -7.02 7.60
CA VAL A 33 -3.37 -7.47 7.66
C VAL A 33 -4.08 -7.23 6.33
N ALA A 34 -3.88 -6.07 5.72
CA ALA A 34 -4.45 -5.73 4.42
C ALA A 34 -3.94 -6.69 3.33
N ALA A 35 -2.64 -6.98 3.28
CA ALA A 35 -2.08 -7.93 2.32
C ALA A 35 -2.72 -9.33 2.45
N LEU A 36 -2.89 -9.81 3.68
CA LEU A 36 -3.55 -11.10 3.94
C LEU A 36 -5.03 -11.08 3.53
N ALA A 37 -5.76 -10.03 3.89
CA ALA A 37 -7.18 -9.90 3.55
C ALA A 37 -7.43 -9.83 2.04
N TRP A 38 -6.61 -9.08 1.30
CA TRP A 38 -6.73 -9.01 -0.16
C TRP A 38 -6.36 -10.34 -0.84
N ASN A 39 -5.33 -11.04 -0.36
CA ASN A 39 -5.02 -12.38 -0.87
C ASN A 39 -6.19 -13.34 -0.66
N GLU A 40 -6.79 -13.35 0.54
CA GLU A 40 -7.93 -14.21 0.84
C GLU A 40 -9.14 -13.85 -0.03
N LEU A 41 -9.48 -12.56 -0.12
CA LEU A 41 -10.57 -12.07 -0.96
C LEU A 41 -10.44 -12.53 -2.41
N ILE A 42 -9.27 -12.38 -3.02
CA ILE A 42 -9.04 -12.77 -4.41
C ILE A 42 -9.19 -14.29 -4.58
N ARG A 43 -8.67 -15.08 -3.63
CA ARG A 43 -8.79 -16.54 -3.64
C ARG A 43 -10.24 -16.99 -3.53
N SER A 44 -10.95 -16.54 -2.49
CA SER A 44 -12.36 -16.88 -2.28
C SER A 44 -13.23 -16.42 -3.44
N PHE A 45 -13.00 -15.22 -3.97
CA PHE A 45 -13.73 -14.74 -5.14
C PHE A 45 -13.55 -15.65 -6.36
N ILE A 46 -12.32 -16.09 -6.64
CA ILE A 46 -12.05 -17.00 -7.76
C ILE A 46 -12.66 -18.38 -7.49
N ASP A 47 -12.50 -18.91 -6.28
CA ASP A 47 -13.04 -20.22 -5.94
C ASP A 47 -14.59 -20.22 -5.96
N GLU A 48 -15.25 -19.17 -5.49
CA GLU A 48 -16.71 -19.10 -5.48
C GLU A 48 -17.29 -18.81 -6.87
N PHE A 49 -16.73 -17.84 -7.61
CA PHE A 49 -17.33 -17.38 -8.87
C PHE A 49 -16.83 -18.13 -10.10
N ILE A 50 -15.56 -18.54 -10.15
CA ILE A 50 -14.95 -19.15 -11.33
C ILE A 50 -15.06 -20.68 -11.24
N LYS A 51 -14.68 -21.29 -10.11
CA LYS A 51 -14.68 -22.76 -9.95
C LYS A 51 -16.09 -23.35 -9.99
N THR A 52 -17.07 -22.65 -9.41
CA THR A 52 -18.47 -23.10 -9.41
C THR A 52 -19.13 -22.99 -10.80
N LYS A 53 -18.73 -22.02 -11.62
CA LYS A 53 -19.31 -21.80 -12.96
C LYS A 53 -18.63 -22.59 -14.06
N ILE A 54 -17.35 -22.90 -13.90
CA ILE A 54 -16.55 -23.63 -14.90
C ILE A 54 -16.26 -25.01 -14.32
N SER A 55 -17.17 -25.95 -14.55
CA SER A 55 -17.02 -27.38 -14.19
C SER A 55 -16.01 -28.07 -15.13
N VAL A 56 -14.79 -27.53 -15.23
CA VAL A 56 -13.71 -28.11 -16.05
C VAL A 56 -12.54 -28.45 -15.14
N GLY A 57 -12.69 -29.57 -14.43
CA GLY A 57 -11.66 -30.60 -14.16
C GLY A 57 -10.28 -30.25 -13.59
N SER A 58 -9.83 -29.01 -13.39
CA SER A 58 -8.47 -28.79 -12.88
C SER A 58 -8.36 -27.54 -12.00
N GLY A 59 -7.96 -27.74 -10.73
CA GLY A 59 -7.53 -26.66 -9.84
C GLY A 59 -6.33 -25.85 -10.39
N ILE A 60 -5.69 -26.33 -11.46
CA ILE A 60 -4.67 -25.61 -12.21
C ILE A 60 -5.25 -24.38 -12.92
N LEU A 61 -6.48 -24.46 -13.45
CA LEU A 61 -7.10 -23.31 -14.12
C LEU A 61 -7.46 -22.21 -13.12
N SER A 62 -7.91 -22.54 -11.91
CA SER A 62 -8.17 -21.55 -10.86
C SER A 62 -6.88 -20.88 -10.38
N LEU A 63 -5.79 -21.64 -10.22
CA LEU A 63 -4.46 -21.12 -9.91
C LEU A 63 -3.94 -20.17 -11.01
N ALA A 64 -4.13 -20.52 -12.28
CA ALA A 64 -3.74 -19.67 -13.41
C ALA A 64 -4.51 -18.34 -13.43
N ILE A 65 -5.83 -18.38 -13.20
CA ILE A 65 -6.66 -17.18 -13.13
C ILE A 65 -6.27 -16.31 -11.93
N TYR A 66 -6.02 -16.92 -10.77
CA TYR A 66 -5.48 -16.23 -9.59
C TYR A 66 -4.18 -15.48 -9.90
N ALA A 67 -3.22 -16.15 -10.55
CA ALA A 67 -1.95 -15.52 -10.91
C ALA A 67 -2.12 -14.33 -11.86
N ILE A 68 -3.01 -14.43 -12.85
CA ILE A 68 -3.29 -13.34 -13.79
C ILE A 68 -3.94 -12.16 -13.06
N VAL A 69 -4.97 -12.40 -12.24
CA VAL A 69 -5.69 -11.35 -11.50
C VAL A 69 -4.76 -10.61 -10.56
N VAL A 70 -3.93 -11.33 -9.78
CA VAL A 70 -2.97 -10.72 -8.85
C VAL A 70 -1.94 -9.89 -9.61
N THR A 71 -1.44 -10.37 -10.75
CA THR A 71 -0.46 -9.63 -11.57
C THR A 71 -1.06 -8.35 -12.13
N LEU A 72 -2.28 -8.40 -12.67
CA LEU A 72 -2.96 -7.22 -13.20
C LEU A 72 -3.23 -6.20 -12.10
N LEU A 73 -3.69 -6.63 -10.91
CA LEU A 73 -3.87 -5.76 -9.76
C LEU A 73 -2.55 -5.13 -9.29
N ALA A 74 -1.47 -5.90 -9.22
CA ALA A 74 -0.16 -5.40 -8.84
C ALA A 74 0.35 -4.34 -9.82
N VAL A 75 0.25 -4.57 -11.12
CA VAL A 75 0.62 -3.59 -12.15
C VAL A 75 -0.28 -2.34 -12.06
N PHE A 76 -1.58 -2.52 -11.91
CA PHE A 76 -2.52 -1.40 -11.79
C PHE A 76 -2.20 -0.51 -10.58
N ILE A 77 -2.04 -1.11 -9.40
CA ILE A 77 -1.72 -0.40 -8.17
C ILE A 77 -0.35 0.30 -8.29
N THR A 78 0.68 -0.39 -8.80
CA THR A 78 2.03 0.21 -8.93
C THR A 78 2.04 1.40 -9.90
N LEU A 79 1.33 1.33 -11.02
CA LEU A 79 1.19 2.46 -11.94
C LEU A 79 0.45 3.65 -11.31
N GLN A 80 -0.60 3.39 -10.53
CA GLN A 80 -1.35 4.45 -9.86
C GLN A 80 -0.52 5.12 -8.77
N LEU A 81 0.21 4.33 -7.96
CA LEU A 81 1.13 4.87 -6.96
C LEU A 81 2.27 5.65 -7.61
N SER A 82 2.81 5.17 -8.72
CA SER A 82 3.86 5.88 -9.49
C SER A 82 3.37 7.26 -9.95
N ARG A 83 2.17 7.35 -10.53
CA ARG A 83 1.56 8.63 -10.93
C ARG A 83 1.29 9.57 -9.75
N MET A 84 0.88 9.03 -8.61
CA MET A 84 0.67 9.84 -7.39
C MET A 84 2.00 10.37 -6.87
N ALA A 85 3.07 9.55 -6.88
CA ALA A 85 4.40 9.97 -6.50
C ALA A 85 4.92 11.09 -7.41
N GLU A 86 4.73 10.98 -8.73
CA GLU A 86 5.11 12.03 -9.68
C GLU A 86 4.39 13.36 -9.42
N LYS A 87 3.10 13.35 -9.07
CA LYS A 87 2.33 14.58 -8.76
C LYS A 87 2.78 15.26 -7.47
N LEU A 88 3.25 14.48 -6.51
CA LEU A 88 3.69 14.95 -5.21
C LEU A 88 5.18 15.30 -5.17
N ASN A 89 5.94 14.92 -6.21
CA ASN A 89 7.36 15.20 -6.29
C ASN A 89 7.59 16.62 -6.89
N PRO A 90 8.07 17.59 -6.11
CA PRO A 90 8.27 18.96 -6.58
C PRO A 90 9.40 19.10 -7.61
N GLU A 91 10.38 18.19 -7.62
CA GLU A 91 11.59 18.31 -8.47
C GLU A 91 11.33 18.12 -9.98
N ARG A 92 10.18 17.55 -10.37
CA ARG A 92 9.82 17.33 -11.78
C ARG A 92 8.96 18.44 -12.40
N LYS A 93 8.60 19.46 -11.61
CA LYS A 93 7.85 20.62 -12.11
C LYS A 93 8.78 21.67 -12.73
N GLU A 94 10.02 21.75 -12.26
CA GLU A 94 11.02 22.71 -12.73
C GLU A 94 11.52 22.36 -14.15
N GLU A 95 11.73 21.07 -14.47
CA GLU A 95 12.15 20.62 -15.82
C GLU A 95 11.12 20.88 -16.94
N LYS A 96 9.85 21.10 -16.61
CA LYS A 96 8.78 21.36 -17.62
C LYS A 96 8.47 22.83 -17.85
N GLU A 97 8.99 23.72 -17.00
CA GLU A 97 8.85 25.17 -17.18
C GLU A 97 10.08 25.80 -17.86
N GLU A 98 11.17 25.05 -18.00
CA GLU A 98 12.41 25.47 -18.68
C GLU A 98 12.55 24.98 -20.14
N GLU A 99 11.67 24.09 -20.62
CA GLU A 99 11.50 23.71 -22.06
C GLU A 99 10.32 24.45 -22.71
#